data_AF-A0A183ATP6-F1
#
_entry.id   AF-A0A183ATP6-F1
#
_cell.length_a   1.000
_cell.length_b   1.000
_cell.length_c   1.000
_cell.angle_alpha   90.00
_cell.angle_beta   90.00
_cell.angle_gamma   90.00
#
_symmetry.space_group_name_H-M   'P 1'
#
loop_
_entity.id
_entity.type
_entity.pdbx_description
1 polymer ?
#
loop_
_entity_poly.entity_id
_entity_poly.type
_entity_poly.pdbx_seq_one_letter_code
_entity_poly.pdbx_strand_id
1 'polypeptide(L)'
;LTCVVGTPTDSNIVKVGGPRGKWRHEVKSTRHTQFNFELADGNILSTWMHQPRRLTITNQQPPVNDSCVQMDLIDRQSRGQQNVRLWFDHDRNLYKCQFQSIDNGQPATACDSLDQKSVRRSITNLRDFQLQTTQELHDKCRELTGEKRTGRSRRQKRSNPFIMPGTRWCGRGNAATREQMFGDEIEVDMCCFEHDSCSENIPSLARKYGHYNTSPVTLSLCECDDRFLECLENAGTYAANRVGNIYFNLFKIPCFRRVNRTVCAEKSDRTGECIRRVTRSTIELYQSQTYTSVYEL
;
A
#
# COMPACT_ATOMS: atom_id res chain seq x y z
N LEU A 1 -13.06 7.42 -10.43
CA LEU A 1 -12.48 6.05 -10.29
C LEU A 1 -13.59 5.04 -10.01
N THR A 2 -13.54 3.85 -10.63
CA THR A 2 -14.43 2.72 -10.34
C THR A 2 -13.68 1.65 -9.54
N CYS A 3 -14.14 1.34 -8.34
CA CYS A 3 -13.62 0.25 -7.51
C CYS A 3 -14.53 -0.97 -7.69
N VAL A 4 -13.98 -2.09 -8.15
CA VAL A 4 -14.73 -3.34 -8.34
C VAL A 4 -14.05 -4.44 -7.53
N VAL A 5 -14.80 -5.03 -6.60
CA VAL A 5 -14.34 -6.20 -5.87
C VAL A 5 -14.62 -7.43 -6.74
N GLY A 6 -13.57 -8.14 -7.12
CA GLY A 6 -13.68 -9.32 -7.97
C GLY A 6 -14.31 -10.50 -7.25
N THR A 7 -15.12 -11.28 -7.97
CA THR A 7 -15.58 -12.59 -7.51
C THR A 7 -14.40 -13.57 -7.44
N PRO A 8 -14.34 -14.50 -6.46
CA PRO A 8 -13.26 -15.47 -6.38
C PRO A 8 -13.15 -16.29 -7.67
N THR A 9 -11.97 -16.33 -8.27
CA THR A 9 -11.66 -17.20 -9.42
C THR A 9 -10.95 -18.45 -8.91
N ASP A 10 -11.56 -19.62 -9.10
CA ASP A 10 -10.97 -20.91 -8.74
C ASP A 10 -10.10 -21.41 -9.90
N SER A 11 -8.78 -21.34 -9.75
CA SER A 11 -7.88 -21.94 -10.75
C SER A 11 -6.46 -22.10 -10.22
N ASN A 12 -6.15 -23.32 -9.81
CA ASN A 12 -4.93 -24.09 -10.08
C ASN A 12 -4.88 -25.24 -9.07
N ILE A 13 -4.91 -26.48 -9.56
CA ILE A 13 -4.74 -27.68 -8.74
C ILE A 13 -3.24 -27.85 -8.51
N VAL A 14 -2.76 -27.48 -7.33
CA VAL A 14 -1.36 -27.73 -6.95
C VAL A 14 -1.28 -29.14 -6.38
N LYS A 15 -0.41 -29.99 -6.95
CA LYS A 15 -0.04 -31.29 -6.38
C LYS A 15 1.01 -31.06 -5.31
N VAL A 16 0.63 -31.17 -4.04
CA VAL A 16 1.58 -31.08 -2.91
C VAL A 16 1.95 -32.50 -2.46
N GLY A 17 3.25 -32.81 -2.48
CA GLY A 17 3.77 -34.12 -2.08
C GLY A 17 3.76 -34.29 -0.57
N GLY A 18 3.02 -35.28 -0.07
CA GLY A 18 3.02 -35.68 1.34
C GLY A 18 3.95 -36.88 1.62
N PRO A 19 4.36 -37.11 2.88
CA PRO A 19 5.12 -38.30 3.23
C PRO A 19 4.23 -39.54 3.02
N ARG A 20 4.75 -40.55 2.32
CA ARG A 20 4.08 -41.81 1.91
C ARG A 20 3.11 -41.71 0.71
N GLY A 21 3.46 -40.97 -0.33
CA GLY A 21 2.91 -41.18 -1.69
C GLY A 21 1.41 -40.91 -1.88
N LYS A 22 0.73 -40.30 -0.90
CA LYS A 22 -0.64 -39.80 -1.07
C LYS A 22 -0.57 -38.35 -1.56
N TRP A 23 -0.92 -38.16 -2.83
CA TRP A 23 -1.08 -36.84 -3.44
C TRP A 23 -2.36 -36.19 -2.90
N ARG A 24 -2.26 -34.95 -2.38
CA ARG A 24 -3.44 -34.11 -2.13
C ARG A 24 -3.55 -33.06 -3.23
N HIS A 25 -4.77 -32.86 -3.71
CA HIS A 25 -5.14 -31.78 -4.62
C HIS A 25 -5.51 -30.56 -3.78
N GLU A 26 -4.74 -29.48 -3.89
CA GLU A 26 -5.04 -28.22 -3.20
C GLU A 26 -5.47 -27.18 -4.24
N VAL A 27 -6.71 -26.68 -4.10
CA VAL A 27 -7.26 -25.62 -4.96
C VAL A 27 -7.00 -24.29 -4.26
N LYS A 28 -6.06 -23.48 -4.79
CA LYS A 28 -5.82 -22.12 -4.30
C LYS A 28 -6.86 -21.17 -4.94
N SER A 29 -7.92 -20.83 -4.20
CA SER A 29 -8.89 -19.79 -4.57
C SER A 29 -8.29 -18.42 -4.24
N THR A 30 -8.15 -17.53 -5.23
CA THR A 30 -7.55 -16.19 -5.05
C THR A 30 -8.64 -15.12 -5.10
N ARG A 31 -8.67 -14.23 -4.10
CA ARG A 31 -9.51 -13.01 -4.16
C ARG A 31 -8.66 -11.85 -4.68
N HIS A 32 -9.27 -10.99 -5.50
CA HIS A 32 -8.60 -9.78 -5.96
C HIS A 32 -9.47 -8.53 -5.79
N THR A 33 -8.82 -7.39 -5.55
CA THR A 33 -9.47 -6.06 -5.57
C THR A 33 -8.89 -5.26 -6.73
N GLN A 34 -9.73 -4.71 -7.60
CA GLN A 34 -9.32 -3.94 -8.78
C GLN A 34 -9.44 -2.43 -8.54
N PHE A 35 -8.45 -1.69 -9.04
CA PHE A 35 -8.41 -0.24 -9.10
C PHE A 35 -8.02 0.20 -10.51
N ASN A 36 -8.63 1.24 -11.05
CA ASN A 36 -8.25 1.84 -12.33
C ASN A 36 -7.90 3.31 -12.11
N PHE A 37 -6.74 3.73 -12.60
CA PHE A 37 -6.21 5.09 -12.51
C PHE A 37 -6.01 5.66 -13.90
N GLU A 38 -6.22 6.96 -14.07
CA GLU A 38 -5.81 7.69 -15.27
C GLU A 38 -4.50 8.41 -14.96
N LEU A 39 -3.50 8.20 -15.81
CA LEU A 39 -2.18 8.82 -15.70
C LEU A 39 -2.17 10.21 -16.32
N ALA A 40 -1.14 11.01 -16.03
CA ALA A 40 -1.02 12.38 -16.52
C ALA A 40 -0.96 12.47 -18.07
N ASP A 41 -0.59 11.37 -18.72
CA ASP A 41 -0.56 11.24 -20.17
C ASP A 41 -1.86 10.70 -20.78
N GLY A 42 -2.92 10.51 -19.98
CA GLY A 42 -4.25 10.04 -20.42
C GLY A 42 -4.37 8.52 -20.61
N ASN A 43 -3.33 7.76 -20.25
CA ASN A 43 -3.37 6.29 -20.25
C ASN A 43 -3.95 5.73 -18.95
N ILE A 44 -4.38 4.46 -18.96
CA ILE A 44 -4.98 3.83 -17.78
C ILE A 44 -3.98 2.91 -17.11
N LEU A 45 -3.84 3.02 -15.79
CA LEU A 45 -3.15 2.03 -14.96
C LEU A 45 -4.20 1.23 -14.18
N SER A 46 -4.37 -0.05 -14.49
CA SER A 46 -5.22 -0.98 -13.76
C SER A 46 -4.40 -1.77 -12.75
N THR A 47 -4.82 -1.84 -11.49
CA THR A 47 -4.10 -2.52 -10.42
C THR A 47 -4.99 -3.56 -9.76
N TRP A 48 -4.46 -4.76 -9.54
CA TRP A 48 -5.12 -5.83 -8.80
C TRP A 48 -4.27 -6.26 -7.61
N MET A 49 -4.87 -6.28 -6.43
CA MET A 49 -4.27 -6.85 -5.22
C MET A 49 -4.78 -8.26 -5.01
N HIS A 50 -3.93 -9.27 -5.19
CA HIS A 50 -4.26 -10.68 -5.02
C HIS A 50 -4.00 -11.11 -3.57
N GLN A 51 -5.03 -11.64 -2.91
CA GLN A 51 -4.96 -12.19 -1.56
C GLN A 51 -5.29 -13.69 -1.58
N PRO A 52 -4.43 -14.56 -1.02
CA PRO A 52 -4.75 -15.97 -0.90
C PRO A 52 -5.87 -16.17 0.13
N ARG A 53 -6.87 -17.02 -0.19
CA ARG A 53 -7.82 -17.52 0.83
C ARG A 53 -7.09 -18.50 1.74
N ARG A 54 -7.13 -18.28 3.06
CA ARG A 54 -6.75 -19.31 4.03
C ARG A 54 -7.70 -20.50 3.90
N LEU A 55 -7.19 -21.62 3.41
CA LEU A 55 -7.78 -22.92 3.70
C LEU A 55 -7.14 -23.47 4.99
N THR A 56 -7.96 -24.12 5.80
CA THR A 56 -7.72 -24.55 7.18
C THR A 56 -6.32 -25.09 7.47
N ILE A 57 -5.76 -24.59 8.56
CA ILE A 57 -4.46 -24.95 9.14
C ILE A 57 -4.45 -26.45 9.49
N THR A 58 -3.67 -27.25 8.76
CA THR A 58 -3.05 -28.45 9.35
C THR A 58 -1.67 -28.05 9.84
N ASN A 59 -1.46 -28.18 11.16
CA ASN A 59 -0.21 -27.90 11.85
C ASN A 59 1.00 -28.46 11.10
N GLN A 60 1.86 -27.57 10.55
CA GLN A 60 3.33 -27.68 10.61
C GLN A 60 4.12 -26.61 9.81
N GLN A 61 3.50 -25.66 9.11
CA GLN A 61 4.25 -24.57 8.47
C GLN A 61 3.73 -23.18 8.83
N PRO A 62 4.63 -22.19 9.04
CA PRO A 62 4.23 -20.80 9.20
C PRO A 62 3.44 -20.35 7.95
N PRO A 63 2.41 -19.51 8.09
CA PRO A 63 1.62 -19.06 6.96
C PRO A 63 2.52 -18.31 5.97
N VAL A 64 2.70 -18.86 4.76
CA VAL A 64 3.42 -18.19 3.68
C VAL A 64 2.51 -17.11 3.11
N ASN A 65 2.97 -15.86 3.13
CA ASN A 65 2.23 -14.72 2.61
C ASN A 65 2.39 -14.65 1.08
N ASP A 66 1.57 -15.39 0.35
CA ASP A 66 1.58 -15.44 -1.13
C ASP A 66 0.79 -14.26 -1.77
N SER A 67 0.66 -13.12 -1.08
CA SER A 67 -0.02 -11.95 -1.66
C SER A 67 0.85 -11.28 -2.72
N CYS A 68 0.25 -10.84 -3.83
CA CYS A 68 0.96 -10.14 -4.91
C CYS A 68 0.11 -8.98 -5.46
N VAL A 69 0.77 -8.09 -6.20
CA VAL A 69 0.10 -7.00 -6.92
C VAL A 69 0.40 -7.14 -8.42
N GLN A 70 -0.66 -7.16 -9.22
CA GLN A 70 -0.59 -7.01 -10.68
C GLN A 70 -0.88 -5.55 -11.01
N MET A 71 -0.09 -4.93 -11.88
CA MET A 71 -0.38 -3.62 -12.46
C MET A 71 -0.28 -3.69 -13.97
N ASP A 72 -1.35 -3.34 -14.66
CA ASP A 72 -1.41 -3.24 -16.12
C ASP A 72 -1.47 -1.79 -16.52
N LEU A 73 -0.48 -1.37 -17.29
CA LEU A 73 -0.55 -0.14 -18.04
C LEU A 73 -1.26 -0.42 -19.37
N ILE A 74 -2.33 0.33 -19.61
CA ILE A 74 -3.19 0.24 -20.79
C ILE A 74 -3.02 1.53 -21.58
N ASP A 75 -2.23 1.43 -22.63
CA ASP A 75 -1.95 2.51 -23.57
C ASP A 75 -3.14 2.71 -24.51
N ARG A 76 -3.87 3.82 -24.32
CA ARG A 76 -5.03 4.19 -25.13
C ARG A 76 -4.63 4.93 -26.40
N GLN A 77 -3.44 5.52 -26.43
CA GLN A 77 -3.01 6.43 -27.49
C GLN A 77 -2.29 5.71 -28.63
N SER A 78 -1.50 4.68 -28.33
CA SER A 78 -0.65 3.96 -29.31
C SER A 78 -1.16 2.54 -29.65
N ARG A 79 -2.48 2.31 -29.61
CA ARG A 79 -3.13 1.01 -29.90
C ARG A 79 -2.54 -0.16 -29.07
N GLY A 80 -2.18 0.08 -27.82
CA GLY A 80 -1.67 -0.95 -26.91
C GLY A 80 -0.22 -1.39 -27.16
N GLN A 81 0.54 -0.73 -28.03
CA GLN A 81 1.96 -1.06 -28.25
C GLN A 81 2.82 -0.81 -27.01
N GLN A 82 2.40 0.11 -26.14
CA GLN A 82 3.07 0.41 -24.87
C GLN A 82 2.41 -0.29 -23.67
N ASN A 83 1.64 -1.34 -23.90
CA ASN A 83 1.10 -2.13 -22.81
C ASN A 83 2.21 -2.85 -22.05
N VAL A 84 2.22 -2.71 -20.73
CA VAL A 84 3.13 -3.43 -19.84
C VAL A 84 2.39 -3.92 -18.61
N ARG A 85 2.64 -5.18 -18.23
CA ARG A 85 2.15 -5.77 -16.99
C ARG A 85 3.32 -5.92 -16.01
N LEU A 86 3.16 -5.37 -14.82
CA LEU A 86 4.11 -5.42 -13.73
C LEU A 86 3.58 -6.31 -12.61
N TRP A 87 4.49 -7.05 -11.98
CA TRP A 87 4.18 -7.97 -10.90
C TRP A 87 5.03 -7.70 -9.68
N PHE A 88 4.38 -7.46 -8.56
CA PHE A 88 5.03 -7.19 -7.29
C PHE A 88 4.72 -8.27 -6.27
N ASP A 89 5.74 -8.69 -5.52
CA ASP A 89 5.61 -9.73 -4.50
C ASP A 89 4.90 -9.21 -3.23
N HIS A 90 4.90 -10.02 -2.16
CA HIS A 90 4.28 -9.64 -0.89
C HIS A 90 4.94 -8.42 -0.24
N ASP A 91 6.24 -8.22 -0.48
CA ASP A 91 7.02 -7.08 -0.02
C ASP A 91 6.97 -5.89 -0.99
N ARG A 92 6.17 -6.04 -2.06
CA ARG A 92 6.00 -5.06 -3.14
C ARG A 92 7.27 -4.88 -3.97
N ASN A 93 8.15 -5.86 -4.03
CA ASN A 93 9.28 -5.85 -4.96
C ASN A 93 8.81 -6.31 -6.33
N LEU A 94 9.17 -5.54 -7.34
CA LEU A 94 8.91 -5.89 -8.72
C LEU A 94 9.79 -7.08 -9.10
N TYR A 95 9.15 -8.19 -9.45
CA TYR A 95 9.84 -9.43 -9.79
C TYR A 95 9.64 -9.86 -11.24
N LYS A 96 8.63 -9.27 -11.93
CA LYS A 96 8.35 -9.57 -13.34
C LYS A 96 7.72 -8.38 -14.04
N CYS A 97 8.26 -8.03 -15.20
CA CYS A 97 7.61 -7.17 -16.19
C CYS A 97 7.32 -7.98 -17.45
N GLN A 98 6.17 -7.76 -18.05
CA GLN A 98 5.77 -8.38 -19.31
C GLN A 98 5.30 -7.28 -20.26
N PHE A 99 6.05 -7.05 -21.32
CA PHE A 99 5.70 -6.11 -22.38
C PHE A 99 4.75 -6.77 -23.39
N GLN A 100 3.87 -5.99 -24.01
CA GLN A 100 2.96 -6.43 -25.09
C GLN A 100 2.04 -7.59 -24.69
N SER A 101 1.62 -7.62 -23.42
CA SER A 101 0.63 -8.58 -22.94
C SER A 101 -0.71 -8.38 -23.68
N ILE A 102 -1.27 -9.49 -24.18
CA ILE A 102 -2.45 -9.52 -25.05
C ILE A 102 -3.76 -9.37 -24.23
N ASP A 103 -3.70 -9.61 -22.93
CA ASP A 103 -4.80 -9.67 -21.98
C ASP A 103 -4.81 -8.51 -20.95
N ASN A 104 -4.19 -7.38 -21.27
CA ASN A 104 -4.16 -6.21 -20.39
C ASN A 104 -5.58 -5.74 -20.05
N GLY A 105 -5.81 -5.44 -18.76
CA GLY A 105 -7.12 -5.02 -18.28
C GLY A 105 -7.96 -6.16 -17.66
N GLN A 106 -7.42 -7.38 -17.60
CA GLN A 106 -8.04 -8.51 -16.91
C GLN A 106 -7.19 -8.98 -15.72
N PRO A 107 -7.81 -9.41 -14.60
CA PRO A 107 -7.09 -10.03 -13.49
C PRO A 107 -6.50 -11.36 -13.94
N ALA A 108 -5.22 -11.58 -13.64
CA ALA A 108 -4.65 -12.89 -13.79
C ALA A 108 -5.26 -13.88 -12.79
N THR A 109 -5.33 -15.15 -13.19
CA THR A 109 -5.93 -16.23 -12.39
C THR A 109 -5.15 -16.55 -11.12
N ALA A 110 -3.84 -16.33 -11.12
CA ALA A 110 -2.97 -16.46 -9.96
C ALA A 110 -1.71 -15.60 -10.12
N CYS A 111 -1.03 -15.31 -9.01
CA CYS A 111 0.34 -14.82 -9.04
C CYS A 111 1.22 -15.92 -9.63
N ASP A 112 1.85 -15.69 -10.78
CA ASP A 112 2.80 -16.65 -11.37
C ASP A 112 3.87 -17.01 -10.34
N SER A 113 4.13 -18.30 -10.16
CA SER A 113 5.14 -18.80 -9.23
C SER A 113 6.52 -18.23 -9.57
N LEU A 114 7.17 -17.64 -8.58
CA LEU A 114 8.54 -17.14 -8.61
C LEU A 114 9.46 -18.15 -9.32
N ASP A 115 9.82 -17.88 -10.57
CA ASP A 115 10.92 -18.62 -11.18
C ASP A 115 12.21 -18.09 -10.55
N GLN A 116 12.80 -18.91 -9.66
CA GLN A 116 13.90 -18.53 -8.75
C GLN A 116 15.17 -18.04 -9.46
N LYS A 117 15.22 -18.08 -10.79
CA LYS A 117 16.36 -17.61 -11.59
C LYS A 117 16.43 -16.09 -11.79
N SER A 118 15.37 -15.34 -11.44
CA SER A 118 15.31 -13.87 -11.65
C SER A 118 15.84 -13.03 -10.48
N VAL A 119 16.12 -13.63 -9.33
CA VAL A 119 16.27 -12.94 -8.01
C VAL A 119 17.60 -12.18 -7.83
N ARG A 120 18.45 -12.05 -8.87
CA ARG A 120 19.80 -11.46 -8.74
C ARG A 120 20.05 -10.15 -9.47
N ARG A 121 19.02 -9.41 -9.87
CA ARG A 121 19.20 -8.06 -10.44
C ARG A 121 18.23 -7.08 -9.79
N SER A 122 18.77 -5.92 -9.38
CA SER A 122 18.14 -4.75 -8.75
C SER A 122 16.73 -4.95 -8.21
N ILE A 123 16.57 -4.99 -6.88
CA ILE A 123 15.25 -5.06 -6.23
C ILE A 123 14.59 -3.68 -6.34
N THR A 124 13.84 -3.43 -7.41
CA THR A 124 13.00 -2.23 -7.54
C THR A 124 11.70 -2.46 -6.80
N ASN A 125 11.37 -1.65 -5.81
CA ASN A 125 10.14 -1.78 -5.04
C ASN A 125 9.04 -0.88 -5.64
N LEU A 126 7.76 -1.23 -5.43
CA LEU A 126 6.61 -0.46 -5.92
C LEU A 126 6.67 1.00 -5.45
N ARG A 127 7.21 1.26 -4.27
CA ARG A 127 7.44 2.62 -3.74
C ARG A 127 8.39 3.47 -4.60
N ASP A 128 9.27 2.83 -5.37
CA ASP A 128 10.26 3.52 -6.20
C ASP A 128 9.66 3.96 -7.54
N PHE A 129 8.37 3.65 -7.78
CA PHE A 129 7.61 4.10 -8.95
C PHE A 129 6.95 5.45 -8.67
N GLN A 130 7.24 6.42 -9.55
CA GLN A 130 6.64 7.75 -9.47
C GLN A 130 5.17 7.76 -9.96
N LEU A 131 4.79 6.77 -10.79
CA LEU A 131 3.44 6.52 -11.31
C LEU A 131 2.81 7.76 -11.97
N GLN A 132 3.58 8.54 -12.73
CA GLN A 132 3.08 9.76 -13.36
C GLN A 132 2.75 9.55 -14.84
N THR A 133 3.62 8.83 -15.56
CA THR A 133 3.49 8.62 -17.00
C THR A 133 3.83 7.18 -17.40
N THR A 134 3.36 6.80 -18.58
CA THR A 134 3.63 5.51 -19.21
C THR A 134 5.12 5.28 -19.43
N GLN A 135 5.83 6.34 -19.84
CA GLN A 135 7.25 6.28 -20.17
C GLN A 135 8.12 5.94 -18.95
N GLU A 136 7.82 6.50 -17.78
CA GLU A 136 8.55 6.21 -16.53
C GLU A 136 8.41 4.75 -16.11
N LEU A 137 7.19 4.22 -16.19
CA LEU A 137 6.89 2.81 -15.91
C LEU A 137 7.65 1.88 -16.86
N HIS A 138 7.69 2.23 -18.16
CA HIS A 138 8.44 1.52 -19.18
C HIS A 138 9.94 1.50 -18.92
N ASP A 139 10.51 2.66 -18.60
CA ASP A 139 11.94 2.80 -18.38
C ASP A 139 12.40 1.99 -17.17
N LYS A 140 11.58 1.94 -16.10
CA LYS A 140 11.84 1.09 -14.94
C LYS A 140 11.73 -0.41 -15.24
N CYS A 141 10.77 -0.82 -16.07
CA CYS A 141 10.70 -2.21 -16.51
C CYS A 141 11.86 -2.62 -17.42
N ARG A 142 12.31 -1.74 -18.32
CA ARG A 142 13.49 -1.98 -19.18
C ARG A 142 14.79 -2.12 -18.38
N GLU A 143 14.92 -1.34 -17.31
CA GLU A 143 16.04 -1.45 -16.37
C GLU A 143 16.09 -2.84 -15.72
N LEU A 144 14.93 -3.40 -15.36
CA LEU A 144 14.82 -4.74 -14.75
C LEU A 144 15.04 -5.88 -15.74
N THR A 145 14.58 -5.76 -16.99
CA THR A 145 14.83 -6.77 -18.03
C THR A 145 16.26 -6.75 -18.55
N GLY A 146 17.08 -5.76 -18.15
CA GLY A 146 18.49 -5.67 -18.48
C GLY A 146 18.78 -5.08 -19.85
N GLU A 147 17.83 -4.35 -20.45
CA GLU A 147 18.05 -3.62 -21.69
C GLU A 147 18.83 -2.33 -21.38
N LYS A 148 20.15 -2.37 -21.59
CA LYS A 148 21.06 -1.24 -21.33
C LYS A 148 20.67 -0.01 -22.17
N ARG A 149 20.55 1.15 -21.52
CA ARG A 149 20.96 2.43 -22.12
C ARG A 149 22.19 2.98 -21.40
N THR A 150 23.17 3.37 -22.18
CA THR A 150 24.42 4.00 -21.74
C THR A 150 24.20 5.50 -21.51
N GLY A 151 24.68 6.01 -20.36
CA GLY A 151 24.73 7.43 -20.00
C GLY A 151 23.49 7.90 -19.21
N ARG A 152 23.56 8.63 -18.09
CA ARG A 152 24.61 9.50 -17.52
C ARG A 152 24.56 9.44 -15.99
N SER A 153 25.73 9.63 -15.38
CA SER A 153 25.91 9.89 -13.95
C SER A 153 25.26 11.22 -13.53
N ARG A 154 24.52 11.19 -12.42
CA ARG A 154 24.56 12.27 -11.43
C ARG A 154 24.32 11.65 -10.05
N ARG A 155 25.19 12.00 -9.11
CA ARG A 155 25.10 11.69 -7.68
C ARG A 155 23.74 12.18 -7.14
N GLN A 156 22.69 11.37 -7.29
CA GLN A 156 21.39 11.66 -6.71
C GLN A 156 21.55 11.53 -5.19
N LYS A 157 21.37 12.65 -4.49
CA LYS A 157 21.02 12.69 -3.06
C LYS A 157 20.01 11.55 -2.84
N ARG A 158 20.29 10.64 -1.91
CA ARG A 158 19.40 9.53 -1.55
C ARG A 158 18.03 10.09 -1.16
N SER A 159 17.11 10.21 -2.12
CA SER A 159 15.72 10.56 -1.87
C SER A 159 15.08 9.34 -1.21
N ASN A 160 14.48 9.52 -0.03
CA ASN A 160 13.66 8.49 0.58
C ASN A 160 12.45 8.26 -0.35
N PRO A 161 12.30 7.09 -1.00
CA PRO A 161 11.26 6.85 -1.99
C PRO A 161 9.85 6.84 -1.37
N PHE A 162 9.76 6.87 -0.03
CA PHE A 162 8.52 6.99 0.69
C PHE A 162 8.11 8.42 1.02
N ILE A 163 8.81 9.44 0.50
CA ILE A 163 8.48 10.85 0.67
C ILE A 163 8.10 11.44 -0.68
N MET A 164 6.97 12.15 -0.71
CA MET A 164 6.42 12.74 -1.92
C MET A 164 7.45 13.70 -2.56
N PRO A 165 7.73 13.57 -3.88
CA PRO A 165 8.70 14.44 -4.54
C PRO A 165 8.40 15.92 -4.32
N GLY A 166 9.43 16.73 -4.07
CA GLY A 166 9.23 18.14 -3.75
C GLY A 166 8.82 18.40 -2.29
N THR A 167 8.65 17.37 -1.46
CA THR A 167 8.37 17.50 -0.01
C THR A 167 9.45 16.83 0.83
N ARG A 168 9.44 17.08 2.14
CA ARG A 168 10.31 16.42 3.12
C ARG A 168 9.55 15.73 4.22
N TRP A 169 8.27 16.00 4.41
CA TRP A 169 7.43 15.48 5.49
C TRP A 169 6.30 14.59 4.98
N CYS A 170 5.90 14.71 3.71
CA CYS A 170 4.77 13.93 3.19
C CYS A 170 5.16 12.49 2.84
N GLY A 171 5.23 11.62 3.84
CA GLY A 171 5.71 10.27 3.64
C GLY A 171 5.91 9.41 4.88
N ARG A 172 6.57 8.25 4.71
CA ARG A 172 6.98 7.43 5.85
C ARG A 172 8.24 8.01 6.48
N GLY A 173 8.06 8.64 7.64
CA GLY A 173 9.09 9.47 8.27
C GLY A 173 9.33 10.75 7.46
N ASN A 174 10.41 11.47 7.75
CA ASN A 174 10.74 12.70 7.05
C ASN A 174 12.20 12.71 6.57
N ALA A 175 12.47 13.55 5.58
CA ALA A 175 13.79 13.84 5.04
C ALA A 175 14.28 15.22 5.49
N ALA A 176 13.58 15.90 6.41
CA ALA A 176 13.95 17.24 6.88
C ALA A 176 15.35 17.23 7.51
N THR A 177 16.14 18.27 7.21
CA THR A 177 17.44 18.51 7.86
C THR A 177 17.45 19.91 8.48
N ARG A 178 18.43 20.20 9.35
CA ARG A 178 18.53 21.53 9.99
C ARG A 178 18.65 22.66 8.99
N GLU A 179 19.29 22.42 7.85
CA GLU A 179 19.56 23.40 6.81
C GLU A 179 18.41 23.53 5.81
N GLN A 180 17.53 22.52 5.72
CA GLN A 180 16.44 22.50 4.77
C GLN A 180 15.27 21.72 5.36
N MET A 181 14.40 22.48 6.02
CA MET A 181 13.26 21.97 6.76
C MET A 181 12.12 21.53 5.83
N PHE A 182 11.89 22.28 4.75
CA PHE A 182 10.83 22.04 3.78
C PHE A 182 11.38 21.81 2.36
N GLY A 183 10.56 21.16 1.53
CA GLY A 183 10.79 21.00 0.09
C GLY A 183 10.25 22.16 -0.72
N ASP A 184 10.18 21.97 -2.04
CA ASP A 184 9.72 22.97 -3.01
C ASP A 184 8.19 23.13 -2.99
N GLU A 185 7.46 22.05 -2.65
CA GLU A 185 6.01 22.02 -2.49
C GLU A 185 5.63 22.44 -1.06
N ILE A 186 5.95 23.68 -0.70
CA ILE A 186 5.96 24.18 0.69
C ILE A 186 4.58 24.04 1.34
N GLU A 187 3.50 24.39 0.65
CA GLU A 187 2.14 24.43 1.20
C GLU A 187 1.69 23.05 1.70
N VAL A 188 1.91 22.01 0.89
CA VAL A 188 1.57 20.63 1.27
C VAL A 188 2.58 20.05 2.26
N ASP A 189 3.86 20.41 2.15
CA ASP A 189 4.91 19.93 3.06
C ASP A 189 4.70 20.45 4.49
N MET A 190 4.16 21.66 4.64
CA MET A 190 3.73 22.22 5.92
C MET A 190 2.58 21.42 6.54
N CYS A 191 1.57 21.04 5.75
CA CYS A 191 0.48 20.19 6.24
C CYS A 191 0.98 18.85 6.77
N CYS A 192 1.92 18.22 6.05
CA CYS A 192 2.52 16.95 6.46
C CYS A 192 3.41 17.10 7.69
N PHE A 193 4.15 18.20 7.82
CA PHE A 193 4.94 18.51 9.01
C PHE A 193 4.07 18.63 10.27
N GLU A 194 2.94 19.35 10.16
CA GLU A 194 1.99 19.50 11.26
C GLU A 194 1.37 18.15 11.64
N HIS A 195 0.99 17.34 10.65
CA HIS A 195 0.45 16.00 10.87
C HIS A 195 1.45 15.04 11.54
N ASP A 196 2.71 15.03 11.09
CA ASP A 196 3.81 14.26 11.71
C ASP A 196 4.08 14.69 13.15
N SER A 197 3.78 15.96 13.49
CA SER A 197 3.94 16.54 14.82
C SER A 197 2.77 16.23 15.77
N CYS A 198 1.83 15.37 15.35
CA CYS A 198 0.73 14.94 16.20
C CYS A 198 1.23 14.41 17.55
N SER A 199 0.71 14.99 18.64
CA SER A 199 1.14 14.69 20.02
C SER A 199 1.00 13.20 20.37
N GLU A 200 0.04 12.54 19.74
CA GLU A 200 -0.23 11.14 19.93
C GLU A 200 -0.42 10.39 18.62
N ASN A 201 0.43 9.41 18.42
CA ASN A 201 0.35 8.48 17.33
C ASN A 201 0.67 7.05 17.79
N ILE A 202 0.30 6.06 16.98
CA ILE A 202 0.70 4.66 17.11
C ILE A 202 1.55 4.35 15.87
N PRO A 203 2.89 4.31 16.00
CA PRO A 203 3.76 4.03 14.87
C PRO A 203 3.42 2.70 14.18
N SER A 204 3.76 2.61 12.90
CA SER A 204 3.67 1.37 12.13
C SER A 204 4.31 0.20 12.89
N LEU A 205 3.63 -0.96 12.91
CA LEU A 205 4.11 -2.19 13.55
C LEU A 205 4.51 -2.02 15.04
N ALA A 206 3.97 -1.02 15.73
CA ALA A 206 4.24 -0.77 17.13
C ALA A 206 2.98 -0.99 17.99
N ARG A 207 3.21 -1.29 19.27
CA ARG A 207 2.15 -1.39 20.28
C ARG A 207 2.14 -0.12 21.13
N LYS A 208 1.00 0.56 21.20
CA LYS A 208 0.76 1.72 22.06
C LYS A 208 -0.69 1.72 22.51
N TYR A 209 -0.96 2.20 23.72
CA TYR A 209 -2.33 2.28 24.28
C TYR A 209 -3.09 0.95 24.28
N GLY A 210 -2.37 -0.17 24.43
CA GLY A 210 -2.95 -1.51 24.39
C GLY A 210 -3.30 -2.01 22.99
N HIS A 211 -3.15 -1.20 21.95
CA HIS A 211 -3.41 -1.56 20.55
C HIS A 211 -2.11 -1.82 19.79
N TYR A 212 -2.10 -2.83 18.91
CA TYR A 212 -0.98 -3.09 18.01
C TYR A 212 -1.36 -2.67 16.60
N ASN A 213 -0.66 -1.66 16.09
CA ASN A 213 -0.86 -1.17 14.75
C ASN A 213 -0.27 -2.18 13.74
N THR A 214 -1.13 -2.99 13.11
CA THR A 214 -0.73 -3.93 12.06
C THR A 214 -0.52 -3.25 10.70
N SER A 215 -0.85 -1.97 10.59
CA SER A 215 -0.71 -1.20 9.36
C SER A 215 0.76 -0.83 9.10
N PRO A 216 1.21 -0.77 7.84
CA PRO A 216 2.54 -0.26 7.48
C PRO A 216 2.68 1.27 7.58
N VAL A 217 1.64 1.96 8.06
CA VAL A 217 1.60 3.41 8.27
C VAL A 217 1.27 3.75 9.72
N THR A 218 1.71 4.90 10.17
CA THR A 218 1.41 5.44 11.51
C THR A 218 -0.07 5.79 11.61
N LEU A 219 -0.72 5.40 12.71
CA LEU A 219 -2.07 5.86 13.04
C LEU A 219 -1.96 7.11 13.91
N SER A 220 -2.72 8.14 13.61
CA SER A 220 -2.74 9.40 14.37
C SER A 220 -4.09 9.59 15.07
N LEU A 221 -4.16 10.56 15.98
CA LEU A 221 -5.45 10.97 16.54
C LEU A 221 -6.36 11.47 15.43
N CYS A 222 -7.67 11.20 15.55
CA CYS A 222 -8.64 11.72 14.58
C CYS A 222 -8.62 13.24 14.46
N GLU A 223 -8.37 13.96 15.56
CA GLU A 223 -8.22 15.42 15.51
C GLU A 223 -7.01 15.87 14.67
N CYS A 224 -5.94 15.07 14.62
CA CYS A 224 -4.78 15.36 13.77
C CYS A 224 -5.13 15.09 12.29
N ASP A 225 -5.82 14.00 12.00
CA ASP A 225 -6.26 13.66 10.64
C ASP A 225 -7.30 14.68 10.12
N ASP A 226 -8.20 15.16 10.99
CA ASP A 226 -9.20 16.18 10.63
C ASP A 226 -8.53 17.52 10.26
N ARG A 227 -7.54 17.97 11.04
CA ARG A 227 -6.75 19.17 10.70
C ARG A 227 -5.90 18.97 9.45
N PHE A 228 -5.36 17.77 9.27
CA PHE A 228 -4.56 17.45 8.09
C PHE A 228 -5.41 17.51 6.82
N LEU A 229 -6.63 16.97 6.88
CA LEU A 229 -7.63 17.08 5.81
C LEU A 229 -7.89 18.55 5.46
N GLU A 230 -8.27 19.36 6.46
CA GLU A 230 -8.58 20.78 6.28
C GLU A 230 -7.37 21.56 5.71
N CYS A 231 -6.16 21.28 6.20
CA CYS A 231 -4.94 21.90 5.69
C CYS A 231 -4.72 21.58 4.20
N LEU A 232 -4.89 20.32 3.80
CA LEU A 232 -4.72 19.90 2.41
C LEU A 232 -5.81 20.46 1.47
N GLU A 233 -7.04 20.60 1.96
CA GLU A 233 -8.13 21.22 1.20
C GLU A 233 -7.87 22.72 1.01
N ASN A 234 -7.41 23.40 2.07
CA ASN A 234 -7.07 24.83 2.02
C ASN A 234 -5.81 25.13 1.18
N ALA A 235 -4.82 24.24 1.19
CA ALA A 235 -3.63 24.37 0.36
C ALA A 235 -3.99 24.38 -1.13
N GLY A 236 -4.97 23.57 -1.54
CA GLY A 236 -5.58 23.65 -2.87
C GLY A 236 -4.64 23.42 -4.05
N THR A 237 -3.41 22.92 -3.83
CA THR A 237 -2.42 22.68 -4.89
C THR A 237 -2.57 21.27 -5.49
N TYR A 238 -2.06 21.05 -6.71
CA TYR A 238 -2.01 19.70 -7.30
C TYR A 238 -1.30 18.69 -6.37
N ALA A 239 -0.23 19.13 -5.71
CA ALA A 239 0.53 18.33 -4.76
C ALA A 239 -0.29 18.00 -3.49
N ALA A 240 -1.02 18.96 -2.94
CA ALA A 240 -1.95 18.74 -1.81
C ALA A 240 -3.07 17.77 -2.18
N ASN A 241 -3.68 17.95 -3.35
CA ASN A 241 -4.69 17.03 -3.86
C ASN A 241 -4.17 15.60 -4.00
N ARG A 242 -2.93 15.44 -4.47
CA ARG A 242 -2.29 14.12 -4.56
C ARG A 242 -2.11 13.49 -3.19
N VAL A 243 -1.59 14.22 -2.21
CA VAL A 243 -1.39 13.72 -0.84
C VAL A 243 -2.72 13.37 -0.18
N GLY A 244 -3.73 14.25 -0.28
CA GLY A 244 -5.06 14.03 0.27
C GLY A 244 -5.73 12.79 -0.33
N ASN A 245 -5.72 12.66 -1.65
CA ASN A 245 -6.26 11.46 -2.32
C ASN A 245 -5.53 10.18 -1.92
N ILE A 246 -4.19 10.21 -1.79
CA ILE A 246 -3.43 9.04 -1.37
C ILE A 246 -3.77 8.66 0.08
N TYR A 247 -3.78 9.62 0.99
CA TYR A 247 -3.97 9.38 2.42
C TYR A 247 -5.42 8.96 2.75
N PHE A 248 -6.40 9.79 2.37
CA PHE A 248 -7.79 9.67 2.78
C PHE A 248 -8.62 8.78 1.86
N ASN A 249 -8.35 8.79 0.55
CA ASN A 249 -9.21 8.11 -0.43
C ASN A 249 -8.66 6.74 -0.85
N LEU A 250 -7.35 6.64 -1.11
CA LEU A 250 -6.68 5.41 -1.55
C LEU A 250 -6.35 4.48 -0.38
N PHE A 251 -5.54 4.94 0.57
CA PHE A 251 -5.14 4.11 1.71
C PHE A 251 -6.18 4.06 2.82
N LYS A 252 -7.09 5.05 2.87
CA LYS A 252 -8.16 5.15 3.88
C LYS A 252 -7.62 4.90 5.28
N ILE A 253 -6.51 5.56 5.59
CA ILE A 253 -5.76 5.32 6.83
C ILE A 253 -6.71 5.65 7.99
N PRO A 254 -6.96 4.69 8.91
CA PRO A 254 -7.84 4.96 10.02
C PRO A 254 -7.15 5.83 11.07
N CYS A 255 -7.92 6.67 11.72
CA CYS A 255 -7.48 7.44 12.89
C CYS A 255 -7.95 6.76 14.17
N PHE A 256 -7.49 7.22 15.33
CA PHE A 256 -7.98 6.73 16.61
C PHE A 256 -8.45 7.82 17.56
N ARG A 257 -9.38 7.47 18.45
CA ARG A 257 -9.75 8.28 19.63
C ARG A 257 -9.49 7.48 20.91
N ARG A 258 -9.13 8.18 21.98
CA ARG A 258 -9.03 7.58 23.31
C ARG A 258 -10.41 7.45 23.93
N VAL A 259 -10.69 6.29 24.49
CA VAL A 259 -11.95 6.02 25.18
C VAL A 259 -11.65 5.38 26.52
N ASN A 260 -12.26 5.92 27.57
CA ASN A 260 -12.17 5.36 28.91
C ASN A 260 -13.27 4.31 29.08
N ARG A 261 -12.85 3.05 29.21
CA ARG A 261 -13.77 1.93 29.42
C ARG A 261 -13.62 1.38 30.82
N THR A 262 -14.76 1.13 31.47
CA THR A 262 -14.79 0.45 32.76
C THR A 262 -14.65 -1.04 32.51
N VAL A 263 -13.52 -1.62 32.91
CA VAL A 263 -13.24 -3.05 32.76
C VAL A 263 -13.20 -3.74 34.11
N CYS A 264 -13.50 -5.03 34.11
CA CYS A 264 -13.34 -5.84 35.31
C CYS A 264 -11.84 -6.10 35.55
N ALA A 265 -11.33 -5.67 36.70
CA ALA A 265 -9.97 -5.95 37.13
C ALA A 265 -9.86 -7.27 37.90
N GLU A 266 -10.94 -7.69 38.56
CA GLU A 266 -10.95 -8.82 39.47
C GLU A 266 -12.31 -9.52 39.47
N LYS A 267 -12.30 -10.85 39.33
CA LYS A 267 -13.50 -11.69 39.29
C LYS A 267 -13.53 -12.64 40.49
N SER A 268 -14.73 -12.98 40.93
CA SER A 268 -14.96 -14.00 41.95
C SER A 268 -14.61 -15.37 41.43
N ASP A 269 -13.72 -16.08 42.12
CA ASP A 269 -13.35 -17.46 41.75
C ASP A 269 -14.53 -18.43 41.88
N ARG A 270 -15.53 -18.11 42.73
CA ARG A 270 -16.71 -18.96 42.95
C ARG A 270 -17.85 -18.68 41.98
N THR A 271 -18.14 -17.42 41.68
CA THR A 271 -19.31 -17.01 40.90
C THR A 271 -18.96 -16.51 39.49
N GLY A 272 -17.69 -16.20 39.22
CA GLY A 272 -17.25 -15.58 37.96
C GLY A 272 -17.65 -14.10 37.81
N GLU A 273 -18.37 -13.55 38.79
CA GLU A 273 -18.85 -12.18 38.78
C GLU A 273 -17.73 -11.17 39.01
N CYS A 274 -17.91 -9.95 38.49
CA CYS A 274 -16.91 -8.90 38.66
C CYS A 274 -16.95 -8.30 40.06
N ILE A 275 -15.88 -8.47 40.83
CA ILE A 275 -15.74 -7.91 42.18
C ILE A 275 -15.26 -6.47 42.11
N ARG A 276 -14.29 -6.18 41.23
CA ARG A 276 -13.67 -4.86 41.16
C ARG A 276 -13.58 -4.35 39.72
N ARG A 277 -14.12 -3.15 39.51
CA ARG A 277 -14.06 -2.45 38.23
C ARG A 277 -13.01 -1.35 38.28
N VAL A 278 -12.29 -1.17 37.17
CA VAL A 278 -11.32 -0.08 36.99
C VAL A 278 -11.53 0.58 35.64
N THR A 279 -11.33 1.88 35.57
CA THR A 279 -11.30 2.60 34.30
C THR A 279 -9.95 2.37 33.63
N ARG A 280 -9.96 1.87 32.38
CA ARG A 280 -8.77 1.80 31.53
C ARG A 280 -8.99 2.67 30.29
N SER A 281 -7.95 3.43 29.93
CA SER A 281 -7.90 4.14 28.66
C SER A 281 -7.54 3.15 27.56
N THR A 282 -8.45 2.96 26.61
CA THR A 282 -8.26 2.17 25.38
C THR A 282 -8.36 3.11 24.17
N ILE A 283 -8.12 2.58 22.97
CA ILE A 283 -8.39 3.32 21.74
C ILE A 283 -9.47 2.65 20.90
N GLU A 284 -10.19 3.46 20.15
CA GLU A 284 -11.14 3.03 19.14
C GLU A 284 -10.71 3.61 17.79
N LEU A 285 -10.73 2.78 16.75
CA LEU A 285 -10.38 3.19 15.40
C LEU A 285 -11.60 3.73 14.68
N TYR A 286 -11.41 4.82 13.96
CA TYR A 286 -12.42 5.44 13.11
C TYR A 286 -11.88 5.51 11.69
N GLN A 287 -12.79 5.33 10.73
CA GLN A 287 -12.45 5.57 9.34
C GLN A 287 -12.28 7.08 9.14
N SER A 288 -11.22 7.45 8.43
CA SER A 288 -10.96 8.84 8.09
C SER A 288 -12.01 9.38 7.11
N GLN A 289 -12.19 10.70 7.16
CA GLN A 289 -13.07 11.41 6.23
C GLN A 289 -12.55 11.28 4.79
N THR A 290 -13.44 11.46 3.82
CA THR A 290 -13.05 11.46 2.40
C THR A 290 -12.49 12.82 2.04
N TYR A 291 -11.38 12.86 1.31
CA TYR A 291 -10.81 14.10 0.80
C TYR A 291 -11.51 14.54 -0.47
N THR A 292 -11.89 15.81 -0.52
CA THR A 292 -12.51 16.46 -1.68
C THR A 292 -11.57 17.49 -2.28
N SER A 293 -11.26 17.32 -3.57
CA SER A 293 -10.34 18.23 -4.29
C SER A 293 -11.07 19.50 -4.71
N VAL A 294 -10.41 20.65 -4.56
CA VAL A 294 -10.93 21.96 -5.00
C VAL A 294 -11.04 22.07 -6.53
N TYR A 295 -10.34 21.21 -7.29
CA TYR A 295 -10.41 21.16 -8.76
C TYR A 295 -11.52 20.24 -9.32
N GLU A 296 -12.46 19.76 -8.50
CA GLU A 296 -13.67 19.09 -9.00
C GLU A 296 -14.78 20.11 -9.32
N LEU A 297 -14.56 20.96 -10.33
CA LEU A 297 -15.58 21.69 -11.09
C LEU A 297 -15.24 21.72 -12.58
#